data_AF-A0A6I4ZX10-F1
#
_entry.id   AF-A0A6I4ZX10-F1
#
_cell.length_a   1.000
_cell.length_b   1.000
_cell.length_c   1.000
_cell.angle_alpha   90.00
_cell.angle_beta   90.00
_cell.angle_gamma   90.00
#
_symmetry.space_group_name_H-M   'P 1'
#
loop_
_entity.id
_entity.type
_entity.pdbx_description
1 polymer ?
#
loop_
_entity_poly.entity_id
_entity_poly.type
_entity_poly.pdbx_seq_one_letter_code
_entity_poly.pdbx_strand_id
1 'polypeptide(L)'
;MNGKHALVIGGTGMLKDVSLWFADNGFVVSVIGRGKSKHEDMKESSLHPELINSLMVDYKSQLLLKDYVRSAIEKYGPISIVVSWTPFLPSIELIDHIVSEKSQSWKLYQIKGSRRYFEDGSLKLSSNCIHRNIYLGFVINNDTSRWLTNKEIANGVIKSIEEECSESIIGVLHPYEKRPGY
;
A
#
# COMPACT_ATOMS: atom_id res chain seq x y z
N MET A 1 12.91 -16.96 -12.46
CA MET A 1 12.81 -15.49 -12.61
C MET A 1 13.02 -14.90 -11.23
N ASN A 2 14.13 -14.21 -10.97
CA ASN A 2 14.36 -13.47 -9.71
C ASN A 2 13.78 -12.05 -9.85
N GLY A 3 12.49 -11.95 -10.17
CA GLY A 3 11.79 -10.66 -10.25
C GLY A 3 11.43 -10.15 -8.86
N LYS A 4 11.50 -8.84 -8.64
CA LYS A 4 11.00 -8.24 -7.39
C LYS A 4 9.46 -8.28 -7.41
N HIS A 5 8.83 -8.82 -6.38
CA HIS A 5 7.37 -8.90 -6.29
C HIS A 5 6.85 -7.92 -5.23
N ALA A 6 5.92 -7.07 -5.63
CA ALA A 6 5.21 -6.10 -4.79
C ALA A 6 3.74 -6.50 -4.60
N LEU A 7 3.20 -6.26 -3.40
CA LEU A 7 1.76 -6.39 -3.12
C LEU A 7 1.19 -5.03 -2.73
N VAL A 8 0.11 -4.59 -3.36
CA VAL A 8 -0.53 -3.29 -3.08
C VAL A 8 -1.99 -3.46 -2.67
N ILE A 9 -2.35 -3.05 -1.45
CA ILE A 9 -3.75 -3.02 -0.98
C ILE A 9 -4.32 -1.64 -1.24
N GLY A 10 -5.38 -1.58 -2.05
CA GLY A 10 -5.95 -0.30 -2.53
C GLY A 10 -5.30 0.22 -3.82
N GLY A 11 -4.53 -0.64 -4.51
CA GLY A 11 -3.82 -0.31 -5.75
C GLY A 11 -4.72 -0.11 -6.99
N THR A 12 -6.03 -0.34 -6.89
CA THR A 12 -6.98 0.07 -7.96
C THR A 12 -7.67 1.41 -7.70
N GLY A 13 -7.29 2.09 -6.61
CA GLY A 13 -7.88 3.36 -6.19
C GLY A 13 -6.80 4.39 -5.85
N MET A 14 -6.76 4.80 -4.59
CA MET A 14 -5.84 5.83 -4.09
C MET A 14 -4.36 5.53 -4.38
N LEU A 15 -3.98 4.25 -4.46
CA LEU A 15 -2.61 3.80 -4.73
C LEU A 15 -2.38 3.29 -6.15
N LYS A 16 -3.26 3.64 -7.10
CA LYS A 16 -3.11 3.24 -8.51
C LYS A 16 -1.74 3.62 -9.07
N ASP A 17 -1.35 4.87 -8.91
CA ASP A 17 -0.08 5.35 -9.47
C ASP A 17 1.14 4.71 -8.79
N VAL A 18 1.02 4.25 -7.54
CA VAL A 18 2.07 3.46 -6.85
C VAL A 18 2.19 2.07 -7.47
N SER A 19 1.06 1.42 -7.79
CA SER A 19 1.05 0.12 -8.48
C SER A 19 1.66 0.23 -9.88
N LEU A 20 1.34 1.29 -10.63
CA LEU A 20 1.92 1.55 -11.94
C LEU A 20 3.43 1.81 -11.84
N TRP A 21 3.86 2.66 -10.90
CA TRP A 21 5.28 2.95 -10.67
C TRP A 21 6.10 1.68 -10.35
N PHE A 22 5.57 0.74 -9.56
CA PHE A 22 6.25 -0.54 -9.34
C PHE A 22 6.44 -1.33 -10.64
N ALA A 23 5.40 -1.42 -11.47
CA ALA A 23 5.47 -2.12 -12.75
C ALA A 23 6.48 -1.46 -13.69
N ASP A 24 6.49 -0.12 -13.77
CA ASP A 24 7.46 0.66 -14.54
C ASP A 24 8.90 0.46 -14.05
N ASN A 25 9.09 0.08 -12.79
CA ASN A 25 10.39 -0.27 -12.19
C ASN A 25 10.69 -1.78 -12.22
N GLY A 26 9.97 -2.54 -13.05
CA GLY A 26 10.24 -3.95 -13.31
C GLY A 26 9.79 -4.91 -12.20
N PHE A 27 8.93 -4.47 -11.28
CA PHE A 27 8.32 -5.37 -10.31
C PHE A 27 7.14 -6.13 -10.94
N VAL A 28 6.99 -7.40 -10.57
CA VAL A 28 5.66 -8.03 -10.64
C VAL A 28 4.80 -7.44 -9.53
N VAL A 29 3.60 -6.98 -9.84
CA VAL A 29 2.73 -6.26 -8.90
C VAL A 29 1.42 -7.01 -8.72
N SER A 30 1.22 -7.61 -7.56
CA SER A 30 -0.08 -8.13 -7.15
C SER A 30 -0.90 -7.01 -6.51
N VAL A 31 -2.09 -6.76 -7.05
CA VAL A 31 -2.95 -5.65 -6.61
C VAL A 31 -4.23 -6.19 -6.00
N ILE A 32 -4.51 -5.82 -4.75
CA ILE A 32 -5.76 -6.16 -4.06
C ILE A 32 -6.79 -5.05 -4.23
N GLY A 33 -7.96 -5.41 -4.75
CA GLY A 33 -9.10 -4.51 -4.91
C GLY A 33 -10.36 -5.26 -5.35
N ARG A 34 -11.53 -4.68 -5.09
CA ARG A 34 -12.82 -5.39 -5.23
C ARG A 34 -13.45 -5.35 -6.63
N GLY A 35 -13.21 -4.28 -7.38
CA GLY A 35 -13.95 -3.98 -8.61
C GLY A 35 -13.22 -4.41 -9.86
N LYS A 36 -13.85 -5.25 -10.69
CA LYS A 36 -13.31 -5.70 -11.98
C LYS A 36 -12.95 -4.54 -12.90
N SER A 37 -13.87 -3.59 -13.10
CA SER A 37 -13.63 -2.42 -13.96
C SER A 37 -12.40 -1.61 -13.50
N LYS A 38 -12.23 -1.40 -12.19
CA LYS A 38 -11.05 -0.66 -11.69
C LYS A 38 -9.73 -1.41 -11.91
N HIS A 39 -9.76 -2.74 -11.94
CA HIS A 39 -8.58 -3.54 -12.31
C HIS A 39 -8.29 -3.43 -13.81
N GLU A 40 -9.32 -3.46 -14.65
CA GLU A 40 -9.21 -3.27 -16.10
C GLU A 40 -8.67 -1.87 -16.41
N ASP A 41 -9.30 -0.82 -15.87
CA ASP A 41 -8.86 0.59 -16.00
C ASP A 41 -7.41 0.79 -15.55
N MET A 42 -6.96 0.08 -14.51
CA MET A 42 -5.58 0.13 -14.04
C MET A 42 -4.62 -0.49 -15.05
N LYS A 43 -4.95 -1.68 -15.56
CA LYS A 43 -4.12 -2.38 -16.55
C LYS A 43 -4.04 -1.61 -17.86
N GLU A 44 -5.14 -1.05 -18.33
CA GLU A 44 -5.17 -0.23 -19.55
C GLU A 44 -4.32 1.04 -19.42
N SER A 45 -4.16 1.56 -18.20
CA SER A 45 -3.29 2.72 -17.94
C SER A 45 -1.81 2.36 -17.72
N SER A 46 -1.47 1.07 -17.69
CA SER A 46 -0.10 0.61 -17.42
C SER A 46 0.73 0.54 -18.70
N LEU A 47 2.00 0.93 -18.62
CA LEU A 47 2.98 0.66 -19.68
C LEU A 47 3.37 -0.82 -19.72
N HIS A 48 3.22 -1.52 -18.59
CA HIS A 48 3.57 -2.92 -18.39
C HIS A 48 2.38 -3.71 -17.79
N PRO A 49 1.26 -3.86 -18.52
CA PRO A 49 0.07 -4.56 -18.01
C PRO A 49 0.32 -6.03 -17.67
N GLU A 50 1.31 -6.67 -18.30
CA GLU A 50 1.75 -8.06 -18.05
C GLU A 50 2.37 -8.25 -16.67
N LEU A 51 2.94 -7.20 -16.08
CA LEU A 51 3.51 -7.22 -14.74
C LEU A 51 2.45 -7.05 -13.65
N ILE A 52 1.21 -6.69 -14.01
CA ILE A 52 0.14 -6.42 -13.06
C ILE A 52 -0.78 -7.64 -12.92
N ASN A 53 -0.80 -8.20 -11.72
CA ASN A 53 -1.64 -9.32 -11.32
C ASN A 53 -2.82 -8.84 -10.46
N SER A 54 -4.04 -9.02 -10.94
CA SER A 54 -5.26 -8.59 -10.25
C SER A 54 -5.73 -9.64 -9.23
N LEU A 55 -5.64 -9.30 -7.95
CA LEU A 55 -6.25 -10.06 -6.86
C LEU A 55 -7.61 -9.43 -6.53
N MET A 56 -8.67 -9.91 -7.20
CA MET A 56 -10.03 -9.40 -7.05
C MET A 56 -10.69 -9.89 -5.76
N VAL A 57 -10.33 -9.29 -4.63
CA VAL A 57 -10.80 -9.72 -3.30
C VAL A 57 -11.01 -8.51 -2.38
N ASP A 58 -11.99 -8.61 -1.49
CA ASP A 58 -12.10 -7.70 -0.35
C ASP A 58 -11.07 -8.13 0.70
N TYR A 59 -10.18 -7.23 1.13
CA TYR A 59 -9.16 -7.56 2.13
C TYR A 59 -9.76 -8.07 3.45
N LYS A 60 -11.03 -7.79 3.73
CA LYS A 60 -11.75 -8.33 4.90
C LYS A 60 -12.12 -9.81 4.76
N SER A 61 -12.16 -10.35 3.54
CA SER A 61 -12.44 -11.76 3.26
C SER A 61 -11.19 -12.62 3.49
N GLN A 62 -10.82 -12.84 4.75
CA GLN A 62 -9.56 -13.46 5.18
C GLN A 62 -9.20 -14.77 4.47
N LEU A 63 -10.14 -15.69 4.29
CA LEU A 63 -9.88 -16.97 3.61
C LEU A 63 -9.50 -16.76 2.14
N LEU A 64 -10.30 -16.01 1.39
CA LEU A 64 -10.01 -15.68 -0.01
C LEU A 64 -8.74 -14.87 -0.17
N LEU A 65 -8.50 -13.90 0.72
CA LEU A 65 -7.29 -13.10 0.74
C LEU A 65 -6.05 -13.99 0.91
N LYS A 66 -6.10 -14.93 1.86
CA LYS A 66 -5.03 -15.89 2.10
C LYS A 66 -4.72 -16.71 0.85
N ASP A 67 -5.75 -17.30 0.24
CA ASP A 67 -5.58 -18.16 -0.93
C ASP A 67 -4.99 -17.38 -2.10
N TYR A 68 -5.50 -16.18 -2.38
CA TYR A 68 -5.01 -15.35 -3.48
C TYR A 68 -3.58 -14.86 -3.29
N VAL A 69 -3.21 -14.46 -2.07
CA VAL A 69 -1.82 -14.04 -1.78
C VAL A 69 -0.86 -15.24 -1.88
N ARG A 70 -1.25 -16.42 -1.39
CA ARG A 70 -0.43 -17.64 -1.52
C ARG A 70 -0.24 -18.03 -2.97
N SER A 71 -1.31 -18.09 -3.76
CA SER A 71 -1.21 -18.39 -5.20
C SER A 71 -0.37 -17.36 -5.95
N ALA A 72 -0.42 -16.08 -5.56
CA ALA A 72 0.44 -15.07 -6.15
C ALA A 72 1.92 -15.30 -5.80
N ILE A 73 2.25 -15.66 -4.56
CA ILE A 73 3.62 -15.99 -4.15
C ILE A 73 4.13 -17.24 -4.90
N GLU A 74 3.31 -18.27 -5.02
CA GLU A 74 3.67 -19.50 -5.75
C GLU A 74 3.95 -19.23 -7.22
N LYS A 75 3.16 -18.35 -7.86
CA LYS A 75 3.28 -18.05 -9.28
C LYS A 75 4.39 -17.05 -9.61
N TYR A 76 4.57 -16.02 -8.79
CA TYR A 76 5.43 -14.88 -9.10
C TYR A 76 6.65 -14.74 -8.19
N GLY A 77 6.77 -15.60 -7.18
CA GLY A 77 7.86 -15.59 -6.21
C GLY A 77 7.53 -14.81 -4.92
N PRO A 78 8.44 -14.86 -3.92
CA PRO A 78 8.24 -14.20 -2.62
C PRO A 78 7.99 -12.69 -2.73
N ILE A 79 7.06 -12.17 -1.93
CA ILE A 79 6.77 -10.74 -1.87
C ILE A 79 7.86 -10.04 -1.07
N SER A 80 8.53 -9.09 -1.70
CA SER A 80 9.61 -8.30 -1.10
C SER A 80 9.13 -6.98 -0.47
N ILE A 81 7.99 -6.47 -0.94
CA ILE A 81 7.42 -5.20 -0.51
C ILE A 81 5.89 -5.25 -0.52
N VAL A 82 5.29 -4.75 0.56
CA VAL A 82 3.84 -4.57 0.70
C VAL A 82 3.57 -3.09 0.93
N VAL A 83 2.66 -2.50 0.14
CA VAL A 83 2.14 -1.15 0.37
C VAL A 83 0.66 -1.26 0.71
N SER A 84 0.28 -0.76 1.88
CA SER A 84 -1.03 -1.06 2.46
C SER A 84 -1.81 0.18 2.80
N TRP A 85 -2.94 0.40 2.10
CA TRP A 85 -3.99 1.32 2.52
C TRP A 85 -5.21 0.54 3.01
N THR A 86 -5.22 0.21 4.30
CA THR A 86 -6.40 -0.38 4.97
C THR A 86 -6.41 -0.04 6.46
N PRO A 87 -7.58 0.32 7.03
CA PRO A 87 -7.71 0.44 8.48
C PRO A 87 -7.84 -0.93 9.18
N PHE A 88 -8.01 -2.02 8.43
CA PHE A 88 -8.30 -3.35 8.99
C PHE A 88 -7.01 -4.12 9.27
N LEU A 89 -6.52 -4.01 10.51
CA LEU A 89 -5.27 -4.63 10.97
C LEU A 89 -5.22 -6.16 10.74
N PRO A 90 -6.31 -6.95 10.91
CA PRO A 90 -6.24 -8.39 10.65
C PRO A 90 -5.81 -8.76 9.23
N SER A 91 -6.10 -7.95 8.21
CA SER A 91 -5.57 -8.18 6.85
C SER A 91 -4.06 -8.01 6.79
N ILE A 92 -3.52 -7.03 7.53
CA ILE A 92 -2.09 -6.76 7.55
C ILE A 92 -1.36 -7.89 8.28
N GLU A 93 -1.89 -8.34 9.42
CA GLU A 93 -1.34 -9.47 10.19
C GLU A 93 -1.40 -10.79 9.39
N LEU A 94 -2.50 -11.04 8.67
CA LEU A 94 -2.60 -12.20 7.78
C LEU A 94 -1.56 -12.15 6.66
N ILE A 95 -1.39 -10.99 6.02
CA ILE A 95 -0.39 -10.80 4.96
C ILE A 95 1.01 -10.95 5.54
N ASP A 96 1.29 -10.39 6.71
CA ASP A 96 2.56 -10.55 7.40
C ASP A 96 2.90 -12.02 7.61
N HIS A 97 1.94 -12.79 8.16
CA HIS A 97 2.13 -14.22 8.38
C HIS A 97 2.47 -14.97 7.07
N ILE A 98 1.69 -14.75 6.01
CA ILE A 98 1.88 -15.45 4.72
C ILE A 98 3.20 -15.05 4.04
N VAL A 99 3.54 -13.76 4.03
CA VAL A 99 4.75 -13.26 3.37
C VAL A 99 6.00 -13.70 4.13
N SER A 100 5.94 -13.67 5.46
CA SER A 100 7.05 -14.04 6.34
C SER A 100 7.37 -15.54 6.31
N GLU A 101 6.40 -16.41 5.99
CA GLU A 101 6.64 -17.85 5.75
C GLU A 101 7.54 -18.10 4.51
N LYS A 102 7.58 -17.15 3.56
CA LYS A 102 8.20 -17.35 2.23
C LYS A 102 9.33 -16.39 1.92
N SER A 103 9.56 -15.38 2.76
CA SER A 103 10.52 -14.30 2.51
C SER A 103 11.50 -14.20 3.68
N GLN A 104 12.80 -14.16 3.39
CA GLN A 104 13.83 -14.00 4.44
C GLN A 104 13.78 -12.61 5.09
N SER A 105 13.45 -11.58 4.31
CA SER A 105 13.21 -10.21 4.77
C SER A 105 12.30 -9.51 3.76
N TRP A 106 11.40 -8.66 4.25
CA TRP A 106 10.49 -7.88 3.41
C TRP A 106 10.08 -6.58 4.10
N LYS A 107 9.53 -5.63 3.34
CA LYS A 107 9.15 -4.30 3.83
C LYS A 107 7.64 -4.10 3.80
N LEU A 108 7.07 -3.59 4.89
CA LEU A 108 5.68 -3.12 4.94
C LEU A 108 5.69 -1.59 5.01
N TYR A 109 5.11 -0.95 3.99
CA TYR A 109 4.75 0.47 4.02
C TYR A 109 3.26 0.60 4.36
N GLN A 110 2.96 0.84 5.63
CA GLN A 110 1.59 1.01 6.12
C GLN A 110 1.19 2.48 6.01
N ILE A 111 0.16 2.74 5.20
CA ILE A 111 -0.40 4.08 5.03
C ILE A 111 -1.54 4.28 6.03
N LYS A 112 -1.47 5.36 6.79
CA LYS A 112 -2.36 5.69 7.90
C LYS A 112 -2.95 7.08 7.70
N GLY A 113 -4.23 7.26 8.06
CA GLY A 113 -4.83 8.60 8.06
C GLY A 113 -4.34 9.47 9.21
N SER A 114 -4.52 10.79 9.10
CA SER A 114 -3.97 11.80 10.03
C SER A 114 -4.24 11.53 11.52
N ARG A 115 -5.41 10.96 11.87
CA ARG A 115 -5.79 10.66 13.27
C ARG A 115 -4.91 9.57 13.89
N ARG A 116 -4.51 8.58 13.09
CA ARG A 116 -3.74 7.43 13.56
C ARG A 116 -2.30 7.77 13.93
N TYR A 117 -1.83 8.98 13.63
CA TYR A 117 -0.57 9.47 14.16
C TYR A 117 -0.60 9.56 15.70
N PHE A 118 -1.76 9.82 16.29
CA PHE A 118 -1.94 9.98 17.74
C PHE A 118 -2.51 8.73 18.43
N GLU A 119 -2.91 7.72 17.66
CA GLU A 119 -3.61 6.51 18.13
C GLU A 119 -2.97 5.27 17.50
N ASP A 120 -1.72 4.96 17.89
CA ASP A 120 -1.09 3.76 17.36
C ASP A 120 -1.53 2.53 18.16
N GLY A 121 -2.35 1.69 17.52
CA GLY A 121 -2.69 0.37 18.02
C GLY A 121 -1.50 -0.59 17.84
N SER A 122 -1.42 -1.63 18.66
CA SER A 122 -0.39 -2.66 18.52
C SER A 122 -0.67 -3.54 17.31
N LEU A 123 0.13 -3.37 16.25
CA LEU A 123 0.18 -4.29 15.11
C LEU A 123 1.22 -5.38 15.42
N LYS A 124 0.83 -6.66 15.33
CA LYS A 124 1.74 -7.78 15.54
C LYS A 124 2.37 -8.18 14.20
N LEU A 125 3.67 -7.97 14.08
CA LEU A 125 4.44 -8.30 12.87
C LEU A 125 5.54 -9.30 13.19
N SER A 126 5.87 -10.11 12.19
CA SER A 126 6.96 -11.07 12.24
C SER A 126 8.32 -10.35 12.27
N SER A 127 9.34 -10.96 12.87
CA SER A 127 10.66 -10.31 13.07
C SER A 127 11.42 -10.02 11.77
N ASN A 128 11.08 -10.69 10.68
CA ASN A 128 11.61 -10.46 9.33
C ASN A 128 10.85 -9.40 8.52
N CYS A 129 9.82 -8.76 9.11
CA CYS A 129 9.11 -7.63 8.52
C CYS A 129 9.73 -6.30 8.97
N ILE A 130 10.20 -5.51 8.01
CA ILE A 130 10.65 -4.13 8.25
C ILE A 130 9.45 -3.21 8.08
N HIS A 131 8.87 -2.79 9.20
CA HIS A 131 7.70 -1.92 9.21
C HIS A 131 8.05 -0.44 9.05
N ARG A 132 7.32 0.23 8.16
CA ARG A 132 7.47 1.66 7.84
C ARG A 132 6.09 2.32 7.81
N ASN A 133 5.97 3.46 8.49
CA ASN A 133 4.72 4.21 8.57
C ASN A 133 4.70 5.39 7.59
N ILE A 134 3.58 5.57 6.91
CA ILE A 134 3.32 6.76 6.07
C ILE A 134 2.01 7.39 6.55
N TYR A 135 2.07 8.59 7.10
CA TYR A 135 0.91 9.30 7.62
C TYR A 135 0.40 10.32 6.59
N LEU A 136 -0.89 10.23 6.28
CA LEU A 136 -1.57 11.17 5.40
C LEU A 136 -2.09 12.36 6.20
N GLY A 137 -1.55 13.54 5.93
CA GLY A 137 -2.03 14.82 6.43
C GLY A 137 -2.99 15.50 5.48
N PHE A 138 -2.91 16.83 5.45
CA PHE A 138 -3.65 17.71 4.55
C PHE A 138 -2.73 18.80 4.00
N VAL A 139 -3.23 19.59 3.06
CA VAL A 139 -2.51 20.74 2.49
C VAL A 139 -3.15 22.02 3.01
N ILE A 140 -2.32 22.96 3.47
CA ILE A 140 -2.75 24.31 3.85
C ILE A 140 -2.42 25.25 2.69
N ASN A 141 -3.44 25.91 2.15
CA ASN A 141 -3.34 26.96 1.16
C ASN A 141 -3.77 28.28 1.80
N ASN A 142 -2.80 29.08 2.25
CA ASN A 142 -3.03 30.31 3.01
C ASN A 142 -3.94 30.05 4.23
N ASP A 143 -5.17 30.57 4.18
CA ASP A 143 -6.16 30.49 5.26
C ASP A 143 -7.11 29.28 5.12
N THR A 144 -7.01 28.52 4.03
CA THR A 144 -7.85 27.36 3.76
C THR A 144 -7.04 26.07 3.73
N SER A 145 -7.73 24.94 3.86
CA SER A 145 -7.10 23.62 3.78
C SER A 145 -7.90 22.69 2.90
N ARG A 146 -7.21 21.70 2.31
CA ARG A 146 -7.83 20.63 1.53
C ARG A 146 -7.18 19.29 1.81
N TRP A 147 -7.91 18.22 1.52
CA TRP A 147 -7.34 16.88 1.50
C TRP A 147 -6.29 16.75 0.39
N LEU A 148 -5.36 15.81 0.60
CA LEU A 148 -4.43 15.38 -0.42
C LEU A 148 -5.18 14.74 -1.59
N THR A 149 -4.71 15.02 -2.80
CA THR A 149 -5.12 14.31 -4.02
C THR A 149 -4.47 12.92 -4.08
N ASN A 150 -5.03 11.99 -4.85
CA ASN A 150 -4.42 10.68 -5.07
C ASN A 150 -2.98 10.81 -5.63
N LYS A 151 -2.74 11.81 -6.50
CA LYS A 151 -1.40 12.07 -7.06
C LYS A 151 -0.40 12.51 -5.99
N GLU A 152 -0.80 13.41 -5.09
CA GLU A 152 0.06 13.82 -3.96
C GLU A 152 0.35 12.65 -3.01
N ILE A 153 -0.66 11.81 -2.75
CA ILE A 153 -0.50 10.60 -1.93
C ILE A 153 0.47 9.63 -2.61
N ALA A 154 0.26 9.31 -3.88
CA ALA A 154 1.13 8.40 -4.62
C ALA A 154 2.57 8.89 -4.67
N ASN A 155 2.80 10.16 -5.01
CA ASN A 155 4.13 10.75 -5.05
C ASN A 155 4.82 10.70 -3.69
N GLY A 156 4.12 11.04 -2.61
CA GLY A 156 4.69 10.97 -1.27
C GLY A 156 4.98 9.53 -0.82
N VAL A 157 4.15 8.56 -1.22
CA VAL A 157 4.38 7.13 -0.94
C VAL A 157 5.62 6.64 -1.70
N ILE A 158 5.72 6.94 -3.00
CA ILE A 158 6.87 6.58 -3.83
C ILE A 158 8.16 7.17 -3.23
N LYS A 159 8.16 8.47 -2.93
CA LYS A 159 9.30 9.13 -2.28
C LYS A 159 9.70 8.44 -0.98
N SER A 160 8.75 8.06 -0.15
CA SER A 160 9.01 7.36 1.12
C SER A 160 9.61 5.96 0.91
N ILE A 161 9.24 5.30 -0.19
CA ILE A 161 9.80 4.00 -0.59
C ILE A 161 11.24 4.15 -1.09
N GLU A 162 11.50 5.16 -1.93
CA GLU A 162 12.82 5.45 -2.49
C GLU A 162 13.82 5.89 -1.42
N GLU A 163 13.39 6.73 -0.48
CA GLU A 163 14.22 7.23 0.63
C GLU A 163 14.36 6.24 1.78
N GLU A 164 13.61 5.13 1.76
CA GLU A 164 13.61 4.14 2.83
C GLU A 164 13.33 4.76 4.21
N CYS A 165 12.38 5.68 4.30
CA CYS A 165 11.99 6.32 5.55
C CYS A 165 11.29 5.31 6.49
N SER A 166 11.67 5.26 7.77
CA SER A 166 10.95 4.45 8.78
C SER A 166 9.58 5.05 9.09
N GLU A 167 9.50 6.37 9.06
CA GLU A 167 8.29 7.15 9.25
C GLU A 167 8.31 8.35 8.29
N SER A 168 7.16 8.69 7.72
CA SER A 168 6.99 9.84 6.83
C SER A 168 5.60 10.44 6.96
N ILE A 169 5.49 11.73 6.62
CA ILE A 169 4.22 12.47 6.58
C ILE A 169 4.07 13.05 5.18
N ILE A 170 2.91 12.82 4.56
CA ILE A 170 2.53 13.47 3.30
C ILE A 170 1.58 14.63 3.64
N GLY A 171 1.95 15.85 3.29
CA GLY A 171 1.26 17.07 3.71
C GLY A 171 1.65 17.50 5.13
N VAL A 172 0.70 18.06 5.89
CA VAL A 172 0.90 18.49 7.28
C VAL A 172 -0.14 17.89 8.22
N LEU A 173 0.22 17.69 9.50
CA LEU A 173 -0.69 17.27 10.57
C LEU A 173 -1.17 18.43 11.44
N HIS A 174 -0.41 19.54 11.45
CA HIS A 174 -0.68 20.73 12.25
C HIS A 174 -0.61 22.02 11.41
N PRO A 175 -1.30 23.09 11.85
CA PRO A 175 -2.25 23.16 12.97
C PRO A 175 -3.50 22.27 12.79
N TYR A 176 -3.93 21.56 13.84
CA TYR A 176 -4.99 20.53 13.72
C TYR A 176 -6.37 21.15 13.46
N GLU A 177 -6.59 22.37 13.96
CA GLU A 177 -7.74 23.22 13.69
C GLU A 177 -7.88 23.61 12.22
N LYS A 178 -6.80 23.52 11.43
CA LYS A 178 -6.85 23.69 9.97
C LYS A 178 -7.15 22.39 9.23
N ARG A 179 -7.38 21.26 9.90
CA ARG A 179 -7.72 20.00 9.22
C ARG A 179 -9.09 20.12 8.53
N PRO A 180 -9.26 19.68 7.27
CA PRO A 180 -10.57 19.76 6.62
C PRO A 180 -11.65 19.01 7.41
N GLY A 181 -12.75 19.71 7.70
CA GLY A 181 -13.86 19.17 8.50
C GLY A 181 -13.56 19.03 10.00
N TYR A 182 -12.60 19.80 10.52
CA TYR A 182 -12.53 20.13 11.95
C TYR A 182 -13.75 20.96 12.37
#